data_AF-A0ABD7TG35-F1
#
_entry.id   AF-A0ABD7TG35-F1
#
_cell.length_a   1.000
_cell.length_b   1.000
_cell.length_c   1.000
_cell.angle_alpha   90.00
_cell.angle_beta   90.00
_cell.angle_gamma   90.00
#
_symmetry.space_group_name_H-M   'P 1'
#
loop_
_entity.id
_entity.type
_entity.pdbx_description
1 polymer ?
#
loop_
_entity_poly.entity_id
_entity_poly.type
_entity_poly.pdbx_seq_one_letter_code
_entity_poly.pdbx_strand_id
1 'polypeptide(L)'
;MKNASPWSLALIPCISLLLGAPPAWGATAPPLSEVRVFKVESAGCTETIPERAQDTAMCTHRGPTKVSVMEVGLGNNPVGLFNGAVLNGQRTAVCQVGNVSEACSGAGTLMGYIYVFDLNVEAQGWFQYSNSSINPPRNTLSTQLNIR
;
A
#
# COMPACT_ATOMS: atom_id res chain seq x y z
N MET A 1 73.44 -31.99 36.69
CA MET A 1 73.38 -30.55 36.37
C MET A 1 72.91 -30.33 34.93
N LYS A 2 71.62 -30.11 34.70
CA LYS A 2 71.04 -28.97 33.97
C LYS A 2 69.51 -29.14 33.96
N ASN A 3 68.84 -28.03 34.24
CA ASN A 3 67.51 -27.99 34.85
C ASN A 3 66.40 -27.98 33.80
N ALA A 4 65.23 -28.53 34.14
CA ALA A 4 64.00 -28.33 33.39
C ALA A 4 63.42 -26.93 33.66
N SER A 5 62.79 -26.33 32.65
CA SER A 5 62.02 -25.08 32.75
C SER A 5 60.62 -25.29 32.15
N PRO A 6 59.53 -24.95 32.88
CA PRO A 6 58.16 -24.95 32.38
C PRO A 6 57.70 -23.52 31.95
N TRP A 7 56.55 -23.48 31.27
CA TRP A 7 55.68 -22.31 30.95
C TRP A 7 56.06 -21.32 29.83
N SER A 8 55.21 -21.24 28.81
CA SER A 8 54.43 -20.05 28.35
C SER A 8 53.70 -20.41 27.03
N LEU A 9 52.38 -20.68 27.02
CA LEU A 9 51.27 -19.74 26.77
C LEU A 9 51.37 -18.91 25.47
N ALA A 10 50.43 -19.13 24.54
CA ALA A 10 49.66 -18.14 23.76
C ALA A 10 49.27 -18.76 22.39
N LEU A 11 48.06 -19.32 22.26
CA LEU A 11 46.84 -18.64 21.81
C LEU A 11 46.88 -18.14 20.36
N ILE A 12 46.19 -18.93 19.53
CA ILE A 12 45.64 -18.64 18.20
C ILE A 12 44.87 -17.30 18.21
N PRO A 13 45.01 -16.46 17.16
CA PRO A 13 43.86 -15.70 16.71
C PRO A 13 43.56 -16.09 15.26
N CYS A 14 42.51 -16.91 15.11
CA CYS A 14 41.75 -16.99 13.86
C CYS A 14 41.21 -15.59 13.60
N ILE A 15 41.74 -14.91 12.58
CA ILE A 15 41.20 -13.65 12.09
C ILE A 15 39.89 -13.98 11.38
N SER A 16 38.79 -13.93 12.13
CA SER A 16 37.44 -14.02 11.61
C SER A 16 37.11 -12.77 10.80
N LEU A 17 37.09 -12.92 9.47
CA LEU A 17 36.49 -12.00 8.51
C LEU A 17 34.96 -11.96 8.72
N LEU A 18 34.50 -11.18 9.69
CA LEU A 18 33.11 -10.75 9.77
C LEU A 18 32.95 -9.49 8.91
N LEU A 19 32.70 -9.71 7.61
CA LEU A 19 32.08 -8.71 6.75
C LEU A 19 30.66 -8.47 7.28
N GLY A 20 30.52 -7.56 8.24
CA GLY A 20 29.24 -7.07 8.69
C GLY A 20 28.58 -6.30 7.55
N ALA A 21 27.69 -6.97 6.81
CA ALA A 21 26.74 -6.26 5.99
C ALA A 21 25.95 -5.32 6.93
N PRO A 22 25.89 -4.01 6.69
CA PRO A 22 25.08 -3.13 7.50
C PRO A 22 23.64 -3.66 7.46
N PRO A 23 22.93 -3.70 8.61
CA PRO A 23 21.53 -4.09 8.60
C PRO A 23 20.79 -3.12 7.69
N ALA A 24 20.17 -3.64 6.63
CA ALA A 24 19.25 -2.87 5.80
C ALA A 24 18.02 -2.56 6.66
N TRP A 25 18.07 -1.48 7.43
CA TRP A 25 16.91 -0.94 8.12
C TRP A 25 15.97 -0.43 7.03
N GLY A 26 14.98 -1.24 6.67
CA GLY A 26 13.85 -0.76 5.89
C GLY A 26 13.23 0.43 6.63
N ALA A 27 12.97 1.53 5.92
CA ALA A 27 12.22 2.64 6.47
C ALA A 27 10.90 2.12 7.06
N THR A 28 10.51 2.61 8.23
CA THR A 28 9.24 2.22 8.85
C THR A 28 8.10 2.57 7.90
N ALA A 29 7.24 1.61 7.62
CA ALA A 29 6.03 1.82 6.83
C ALA A 29 5.25 3.04 7.36
N PRO A 30 4.80 3.98 6.52
CA PRO A 30 3.94 5.07 6.98
C PRO A 30 2.58 4.52 7.46
N PRO A 31 2.01 5.05 8.56
CA PRO A 31 0.65 4.69 8.98
C PRO A 31 -0.36 5.08 7.90
N LEU A 32 -1.44 4.30 7.78
CA LEU A 32 -2.55 4.63 6.89
C LEU A 32 -3.13 6.00 7.28
N SER A 33 -3.06 6.96 6.36
CA SER A 33 -3.47 8.35 6.59
C SER A 33 -4.63 8.78 5.71
N GLU A 34 -4.81 8.14 4.54
CA GLU A 34 -5.89 8.49 3.63
C GLU A 34 -6.36 7.27 2.83
N VAL A 35 -7.67 7.18 2.62
CA VAL A 35 -8.28 6.34 1.60
C VAL A 35 -9.31 7.18 0.85
N ARG A 36 -9.23 7.24 -0.48
CA ARG A 36 -10.19 8.01 -1.28
C ARG A 36 -10.44 7.42 -2.66
N VAL A 37 -11.67 7.55 -3.14
CA VAL A 37 -11.96 7.34 -4.56
C VAL A 37 -11.46 8.55 -5.34
N PHE A 38 -10.73 8.32 -6.42
CA PHE A 38 -10.23 9.41 -7.29
C PHE A 38 -10.61 9.25 -8.75
N LYS A 39 -11.09 8.06 -9.17
CA LYS A 39 -11.51 7.81 -10.55
C LYS A 39 -12.62 6.76 -10.62
N VAL A 40 -13.62 7.00 -11.47
CA VAL A 40 -14.62 6.02 -11.89
C VAL A 40 -14.63 5.95 -13.41
N GLU A 41 -14.63 4.74 -13.97
CA GLU A 41 -14.50 4.52 -15.41
C GLU A 41 -15.47 3.44 -15.87
N SER A 42 -16.34 3.78 -16.82
CA SER A 42 -17.23 2.87 -17.53
C SER A 42 -16.98 2.98 -19.04
N ALA A 43 -17.60 2.11 -19.84
CA ALA A 43 -17.34 2.04 -21.29
C ALA A 43 -17.48 3.37 -22.05
N GLY A 44 -18.37 4.26 -21.60
CA GLY A 44 -18.64 5.54 -22.26
C GLY A 44 -18.08 6.77 -21.53
N CYS A 45 -17.49 6.62 -20.35
CA CYS A 45 -17.07 7.76 -19.55
C CYS A 45 -15.96 7.42 -18.55
N THR A 46 -14.98 8.32 -18.47
CA THR A 46 -13.98 8.33 -17.40
C THR A 46 -14.14 9.61 -16.62
N GLU A 47 -14.31 9.49 -15.32
CA GLU A 47 -14.59 10.60 -14.42
C GLU A 47 -13.54 10.64 -13.31
N THR A 48 -12.84 11.76 -13.20
CA THR A 48 -11.99 12.08 -12.04
C THR A 48 -12.89 12.55 -10.91
N ILE A 49 -12.75 11.93 -9.74
CA ILE A 49 -13.55 12.24 -8.56
C ILE A 49 -12.81 13.28 -7.72
N PRO A 50 -13.38 14.48 -7.53
CA PRO A 50 -12.80 15.49 -6.66
C PRO A 50 -12.69 15.00 -5.21
N GLU A 51 -11.75 15.56 -4.47
CA GLU A 51 -11.67 15.29 -3.03
C GLU A 51 -13.00 15.60 -2.34
N ARG A 52 -13.40 14.71 -1.43
CA ARG A 52 -14.63 14.79 -0.62
C ARG A 52 -15.95 14.67 -1.40
N ALA A 53 -15.92 14.47 -2.72
CA ALA A 53 -17.13 14.17 -3.48
C ALA A 53 -17.83 12.91 -2.93
N GLN A 54 -19.16 12.95 -2.88
CA GLN A 54 -20.00 11.85 -2.37
C GLN A 54 -20.73 11.12 -3.50
N ASP A 55 -20.70 11.66 -4.71
CA ASP A 55 -21.35 11.12 -5.90
C ASP A 55 -20.53 11.37 -7.17
N THR A 56 -20.74 10.53 -8.18
CA THR A 56 -20.32 10.83 -9.55
C THR A 56 -21.23 11.93 -10.11
N ALA A 57 -20.67 12.93 -10.78
CA ALA A 57 -21.37 14.12 -11.23
C ALA A 57 -21.20 14.39 -12.73
N MET A 58 -20.24 13.76 -13.41
CA MET A 58 -20.01 13.98 -14.84
C MET A 58 -20.94 13.11 -15.69
N CYS A 59 -21.06 11.83 -15.37
CA CYS A 59 -21.76 10.85 -16.20
C CYS A 59 -22.64 9.91 -15.38
N THR A 60 -23.52 9.23 -16.09
CA THR A 60 -24.25 8.06 -15.60
C THR A 60 -23.45 6.81 -15.98
N HIS A 61 -22.86 6.13 -15.00
CA HIS A 61 -22.00 4.96 -15.22
C HIS A 61 -22.86 3.69 -15.26
N ARG A 62 -22.76 2.91 -16.34
CA ARG A 62 -23.57 1.69 -16.53
C ARG A 62 -22.74 0.54 -17.04
N GLY A 63 -23.15 -0.67 -16.67
CA GLY A 63 -22.49 -1.91 -17.04
C GLY A 63 -21.13 -2.06 -16.34
N PRO A 64 -20.17 -2.74 -16.98
CA PRO A 64 -18.83 -2.91 -16.46
C PRO A 64 -18.18 -1.56 -16.13
N THR A 65 -17.85 -1.38 -14.85
CA THR A 65 -17.33 -0.13 -14.28
C THR A 65 -16.16 -0.43 -13.37
N LYS A 66 -15.12 0.39 -13.46
CA LYS A 66 -13.93 0.36 -12.62
C LYS A 66 -13.95 1.53 -11.65
N VAL A 67 -13.68 1.25 -10.38
CA VAL A 67 -13.51 2.27 -9.34
C VAL A 67 -12.08 2.21 -8.84
N SER A 68 -11.38 3.35 -8.95
CA SER A 68 -10.00 3.47 -8.48
C SER A 68 -9.95 4.21 -7.15
N VAL A 69 -9.33 3.56 -6.17
CA VAL A 69 -9.12 4.08 -4.82
C VAL A 69 -7.62 4.29 -4.61
N MET A 70 -7.26 5.45 -4.07
CA MET A 70 -5.91 5.74 -3.62
C MET A 70 -5.83 5.52 -2.10
N GLU A 71 -4.79 4.80 -1.69
CA GLU A 71 -4.37 4.60 -0.31
C GLU A 71 -3.05 5.33 -0.08
N VAL A 72 -2.99 6.21 0.92
CA VAL A 72 -1.76 6.84 1.39
C VAL A 72 -1.42 6.30 2.76
N GLY A 73 -0.20 5.81 2.93
CA GLY A 73 0.18 4.97 4.05
C GLY A 73 -0.14 3.50 3.78
N LEU A 74 0.22 2.61 4.73
CA LEU A 74 0.01 1.17 4.56
C LEU A 74 -1.10 0.65 5.48
N GLY A 75 -2.15 0.09 4.88
CA GLY A 75 -3.12 -0.73 5.59
C GLY A 75 -2.89 -2.24 5.41
N ASN A 76 -3.61 -3.06 6.19
CA ASN A 76 -3.47 -4.52 6.17
C ASN A 76 -4.78 -5.32 6.06
N ASN A 77 -5.93 -4.64 5.92
CA ASN A 77 -7.24 -5.27 5.78
C ASN A 77 -8.15 -4.51 4.79
N PRO A 78 -7.79 -4.46 3.49
CA PRO A 78 -8.57 -3.73 2.49
C PRO A 78 -9.87 -4.48 2.15
N VAL A 79 -11.00 -3.78 2.20
CA VAL A 79 -12.32 -4.31 1.83
C VAL A 79 -13.02 -3.33 0.90
N GLY A 80 -13.35 -3.78 -0.32
CA GLY A 80 -14.18 -3.04 -1.27
C GLY A 80 -15.56 -3.68 -1.35
N LEU A 81 -16.61 -2.85 -1.32
CA LEU A 81 -18.00 -3.28 -1.41
C LEU A 81 -18.74 -2.48 -2.49
N PHE A 82 -19.69 -3.11 -3.18
CA PHE A 82 -20.72 -2.42 -3.95
C PHE A 82 -22.09 -2.93 -3.53
N ASN A 83 -22.95 -2.03 -3.04
CA ASN A 83 -24.26 -2.37 -2.47
C ASN A 83 -24.20 -3.52 -1.44
N GLY A 84 -23.11 -3.57 -0.65
CA GLY A 84 -22.88 -4.60 0.37
C GLY A 84 -22.24 -5.90 -0.13
N ALA A 85 -22.12 -6.11 -1.45
CA ALA A 85 -21.40 -7.25 -2.00
C ALA A 85 -19.89 -6.99 -2.04
N VAL A 86 -19.10 -7.96 -1.57
CA VAL A 86 -17.63 -7.88 -1.56
C VAL A 86 -17.08 -7.94 -2.98
N LEU A 87 -16.17 -7.03 -3.30
CA LEU A 87 -15.51 -6.92 -4.58
C LEU A 87 -14.08 -7.47 -4.52
N ASN A 88 -13.63 -8.01 -5.64
CA ASN A 88 -12.21 -8.29 -5.86
C ASN A 88 -11.54 -7.04 -6.43
N GLY A 89 -10.51 -6.56 -5.74
CA GLY A 89 -9.70 -5.43 -6.20
C GLY A 89 -8.30 -5.89 -6.61
N GLN A 90 -7.77 -5.31 -7.69
CA GLN A 90 -6.35 -5.38 -8.02
C GLN A 90 -5.63 -4.22 -7.34
N ARG A 91 -4.44 -4.46 -6.78
CA ARG A 91 -3.64 -3.41 -6.15
C ARG A 91 -2.31 -3.20 -6.86
N THR A 92 -1.92 -1.95 -7.00
CA THR A 92 -0.62 -1.54 -7.54
C THR A 92 0.10 -0.72 -6.48
N ALA A 93 1.33 -1.11 -6.16
CA ALA A 93 2.17 -0.37 -5.21
C ALA A 93 2.64 0.95 -5.82
N VAL A 94 2.56 2.04 -5.05
CA VAL A 94 3.02 3.37 -5.44
C VAL A 94 4.26 3.74 -4.63
N CYS A 95 5.34 4.02 -5.34
CA CYS A 95 6.62 4.42 -4.77
C CYS A 95 6.91 5.88 -5.09
N GLN A 96 7.55 6.55 -4.14
CA GLN A 96 8.14 7.86 -4.36
C GLN A 96 9.61 7.71 -4.75
N VAL A 97 9.95 8.18 -5.95
CA VAL A 97 11.32 8.25 -6.48
C VAL A 97 11.67 9.72 -6.66
N GLY A 98 12.47 10.26 -5.73
CA GLY A 98 12.70 11.70 -5.64
C GLY A 98 11.40 12.47 -5.35
N ASN A 99 10.98 13.30 -6.31
CA ASN A 99 9.76 14.11 -6.21
C ASN A 99 8.59 13.56 -7.05
N VAL A 100 8.73 12.35 -7.61
CA VAL A 100 7.72 11.73 -8.48
C VAL A 100 7.10 10.54 -7.76
N SER A 101 5.77 10.45 -7.80
CA SER A 101 5.01 9.29 -7.37
C SER A 101 4.69 8.43 -8.58
N GLU A 102 5.15 7.19 -8.58
CA GLU A 102 5.01 6.25 -9.70
C GLU A 102 4.77 4.82 -9.23
N ALA A 103 4.42 3.92 -10.17
CA ALA A 103 4.32 2.51 -9.85
C ALA A 103 5.68 1.96 -9.40
N CYS A 104 5.71 1.22 -8.29
CA CYS A 104 6.95 0.67 -7.77
C CYS A 104 7.62 -0.27 -8.78
N SER A 105 8.88 0.02 -9.10
CA SER A 105 9.71 -0.72 -10.07
C SER A 105 11.00 -1.28 -9.45
N GLY A 106 11.05 -1.41 -8.12
CA GLY A 106 12.22 -1.88 -7.36
C GLY A 106 13.11 -0.78 -6.79
N ALA A 107 12.74 0.49 -6.98
CA ALA A 107 13.40 1.65 -6.39
C ALA A 107 12.37 2.58 -5.70
N GLY A 108 12.88 3.46 -4.84
CA GLY A 108 12.07 4.45 -4.11
C GLY A 108 11.48 3.96 -2.80
N THR A 109 10.67 4.82 -2.18
CA THR A 109 10.01 4.53 -0.90
C THR A 109 8.54 4.23 -1.16
N LEU A 110 8.04 3.10 -0.64
CA LEU A 110 6.62 2.73 -0.73
C LEU A 110 5.76 3.74 0.02
N MET A 111 4.88 4.45 -0.70
CA MET A 111 3.98 5.46 -0.13
C MET A 111 2.57 4.95 0.12
N GLY A 112 2.16 3.90 -0.59
CA GLY A 112 0.82 3.34 -0.50
C GLY A 112 0.46 2.50 -1.72
N TYR A 113 -0.83 2.40 -2.00
CA TYR A 113 -1.38 1.55 -3.05
C TYR A 113 -2.49 2.25 -3.83
N ILE A 114 -2.62 1.90 -5.10
CA ILE A 114 -3.83 2.16 -5.87
C ILE A 114 -4.59 0.85 -5.99
N TYR A 115 -5.86 0.85 -5.59
CA TYR A 115 -6.76 -0.27 -5.79
C TYR A 115 -7.69 0.03 -6.97
N VAL A 116 -7.92 -0.97 -7.81
CA VAL A 116 -8.91 -0.93 -8.89
C VAL A 116 -9.89 -2.06 -8.66
N PHE A 117 -11.16 -1.71 -8.46
CA PHE A 117 -12.26 -2.65 -8.29
C PHE A 117 -13.09 -2.70 -9.56
N ASP A 118 -13.34 -3.89 -10.05
CA ASP A 118 -14.29 -4.14 -11.13
C ASP A 118 -15.67 -4.44 -10.53
N LEU A 119 -16.70 -3.76 -11.01
CA LEU A 119 -18.10 -4.00 -10.65
C LEU A 119 -19.02 -3.82 -11.87
N ASN A 120 -20.28 -4.25 -11.74
CA ASN A 120 -21.31 -4.05 -12.74
C ASN A 120 -22.39 -3.10 -12.18
N VAL A 121 -22.54 -1.92 -12.80
CA VAL A 121 -23.52 -0.91 -12.37
C VAL A 121 -24.78 -1.03 -13.23
N GLU A 122 -25.81 -1.67 -12.67
CA GLU A 122 -27.12 -1.80 -13.33
C GLU A 122 -28.04 -0.62 -13.02
N ALA A 123 -27.96 -0.13 -11.78
CA ALA A 123 -28.65 1.04 -11.27
C ALA A 123 -27.72 1.81 -10.32
N GLN A 124 -28.14 3.01 -9.92
CA GLN A 124 -27.43 3.80 -8.94
C GLN A 124 -27.13 2.96 -7.68
N GLY A 125 -25.90 3.06 -7.17
CA GLY A 125 -25.45 2.25 -6.05
C GLY A 125 -24.28 2.85 -5.30
N TRP A 126 -24.00 2.27 -4.14
CA TRP A 126 -22.95 2.74 -3.24
C TRP A 126 -21.73 1.84 -3.31
N PHE A 127 -20.62 2.42 -3.77
CA PHE A 127 -19.30 1.87 -3.56
C PHE A 127 -18.78 2.29 -2.19
N GLN A 128 -18.15 1.35 -1.48
CA GLN A 128 -17.51 1.61 -0.19
C GLN A 128 -16.14 0.93 -0.19
N TYR A 129 -15.15 1.58 0.40
CA TYR A 129 -13.84 1.00 0.66
C TYR A 129 -13.44 1.29 2.11
N SER A 130 -12.84 0.30 2.77
CA SER A 130 -12.22 0.48 4.08
C SER A 130 -10.89 -0.24 4.16
N ASN A 131 -9.98 0.28 4.98
CA ASN A 131 -8.74 -0.40 5.34
C ASN A 131 -8.30 0.02 6.75
N SER A 132 -7.59 -0.87 7.44
CA SER A 132 -7.03 -0.62 8.77
C SER A 132 -5.52 -0.42 8.69
N SER A 133 -4.99 0.61 9.36
CA SER A 133 -3.56 0.89 9.41
C SER A 133 -2.77 -0.31 9.95
N ILE A 134 -1.63 -0.62 9.30
CA ILE A 134 -0.71 -1.65 9.80
C ILE A 134 -0.03 -1.22 11.11
N ASN A 135 0.13 0.08 11.31
CA ASN A 135 0.79 0.67 12.46
C ASN A 135 -0.21 1.03 13.57
N PRO A 136 0.20 0.96 14.85
CA PRO A 136 -0.59 1.51 15.97
C PRO A 136 -1.01 2.96 15.71
N PRO A 137 -2.23 3.38 16.10
CA PRO A 137 -3.23 2.62 16.86
C PRO A 137 -4.14 1.71 16.00
N ARG A 138 -3.75 1.40 14.74
CA ARG A 138 -4.53 0.57 13.80
C ARG A 138 -5.90 1.13 13.45
N ASN A 139 -5.98 2.46 13.31
CA ASN A 139 -7.21 3.13 12.88
C ASN A 139 -7.71 2.56 11.55
N THR A 140 -9.02 2.40 11.44
CA THR A 140 -9.69 2.06 10.19
C THR A 140 -10.15 3.34 9.52
N LEU A 141 -9.75 3.52 8.27
CA LEU A 141 -10.26 4.57 7.40
C LEU A 141 -11.25 3.97 6.41
N SER A 142 -12.23 4.77 6.01
CA SER A 142 -13.24 4.38 5.03
C SER A 142 -13.60 5.54 4.11
N THR A 143 -14.02 5.20 2.90
CA THR A 143 -14.59 6.12 1.93
C THR A 143 -15.80 5.49 1.26
N GLN A 144 -16.73 6.33 0.82
CA GLN A 144 -17.98 5.93 0.17
C GLN A 144 -18.23 6.86 -1.01
N LEU A 145 -18.74 6.30 -2.11
CA LEU A 145 -19.13 7.06 -3.29
C LEU A 145 -20.42 6.50 -3.88
N ASN A 146 -21.39 7.37 -4.12
CA ASN A 146 -22.60 7.06 -4.87
C ASN A 146 -22.29 7.10 -6.36
N ILE A 147 -22.42 5.96 -7.04
CA ILE A 147 -22.21 5.87 -8.48
C ILE A 147 -23.58 5.94 -9.13
N ARG A 148 -23.84 7.03 -9.85
CA ARG A 148 -25.12 7.28 -10.53
C ARG A 148 -25.13 6.85 -11.98
#